data_AF-A0A2E5P852-F1
#
_entry.id   AF-A0A2E5P852-F1
#
_cell.length_a   1.000
_cell.length_b   1.000
_cell.length_c   1.000
_cell.angle_alpha   90.00
_cell.angle_beta   90.00
_cell.angle_gamma   90.00
#
_symmetry.space_group_name_H-M   'P 1'
#
loop_
_entity.id
_entity.type
_entity.pdbx_description
1 polymer ?
#
loop_
_entity_poly.entity_id
_entity_poly.type
_entity_poly.pdbx_seq_one_letter_code
_entity_poly.pdbx_strand_id
1 'polypeptide(L)'
;MTEELLITYPPPETLSEANLKQMMLTREAYTGMREERIARERHAPKLGATAPNFRIERLGADGTHSGQYFQLSETRGRPVALLFGSYT
;
A
#
# COMPACT_ATOMS: atom_id res chain seq x y z
N MET A 1 -21.10 2.85 -12.66
CA MET A 1 -20.17 3.71 -11.90
C MET A 1 -18.78 3.16 -12.17
N THR A 2 -18.04 3.76 -13.09
CA THR A 2 -16.69 3.32 -13.46
C THR A 2 -15.79 3.48 -12.25
N GLU A 3 -15.24 2.38 -11.75
CA GLU A 3 -14.28 2.39 -10.64
C GLU A 3 -13.02 3.11 -11.08
N GLU A 4 -12.93 4.37 -10.71
CA GLU A 4 -11.68 5.12 -10.77
C GLU A 4 -10.79 4.55 -9.68
N LEU A 5 -9.86 3.68 -10.07
CA LEU A 5 -8.76 3.31 -9.19
C LEU A 5 -8.09 4.62 -8.78
N LEU A 6 -8.07 4.91 -7.47
CA LEU A 6 -7.41 6.06 -6.86
C LEU A 6 -5.88 5.88 -6.93
N ILE A 7 -5.37 5.75 -8.14
CA ILE A 7 -3.95 5.67 -8.42
C ILE A 7 -3.46 7.11 -8.49
N THR A 8 -2.65 7.49 -7.51
CA THR A 8 -2.01 8.82 -7.48
C THR A 8 -0.99 9.03 -8.62
N TYR A 9 -0.69 7.98 -9.38
CA TYR A 9 0.29 7.98 -10.47
C TYR A 9 -0.40 8.25 -11.82
N PRO A 10 -0.12 9.41 -12.45
CA PRO A 10 -0.74 9.78 -13.72
C PRO A 10 -0.38 8.80 -14.84
N PRO A 11 -1.22 8.66 -15.88
CA PRO A 11 -0.91 7.84 -17.04
C PRO A 11 0.42 8.26 -17.70
N PRO A 12 1.27 7.32 -18.17
CA PRO A 12 2.60 7.65 -18.71
C PRO A 12 2.56 8.69 -19.82
N GLU A 13 1.55 8.65 -20.70
CA GLU A 13 1.34 9.57 -21.82
C GLU A 13 1.15 11.04 -21.39
N THR A 14 0.76 11.27 -20.14
CA THR A 14 0.57 12.62 -19.59
C THR A 14 1.84 13.21 -18.95
N LEU A 15 2.90 12.42 -18.80
CA LEU A 15 4.17 12.85 -18.21
C LEU A 15 5.14 13.40 -19.25
N SER A 16 5.68 14.58 -18.95
CA SER A 16 6.79 15.16 -19.73
C SER A 16 8.12 14.47 -19.41
N GLU A 17 9.09 14.58 -20.32
CA GLU A 17 10.46 14.10 -20.10
C GLU A 17 11.12 14.77 -18.87
N ALA A 18 10.78 16.03 -18.60
CA ALA A 18 11.26 16.73 -17.41
C ALA A 18 10.73 16.09 -16.12
N ASN A 19 9.46 15.66 -16.08
CA ASN A 19 8.89 14.96 -14.92
C ASN A 19 9.59 13.61 -14.72
N LEU A 20 9.78 12.84 -15.78
CA LEU A 20 10.46 11.54 -15.72
C LEU A 20 11.91 11.69 -15.24
N LYS A 21 12.62 12.72 -15.73
CA LYS A 21 13.98 13.05 -15.28
C LYS A 21 14.03 13.44 -13.80
N GLN A 22 13.06 14.24 -13.33
CA GLN A 22 12.97 14.59 -11.90
C GLN A 22 12.72 13.37 -11.01
N MET A 23 11.98 12.39 -11.52
CA MET A 23 11.76 11.10 -10.85
C MET A 23 12.94 10.13 -11.01
N MET A 24 13.97 10.47 -11.79
CA MET A 24 15.09 9.60 -12.15
C MET A 24 14.65 8.27 -12.79
N LEU A 25 13.58 8.29 -13.59
CA LEU A 25 13.04 7.11 -14.26
C LEU A 25 13.01 7.33 -15.77
N THR A 26 13.18 6.24 -16.53
CA THR A 26 12.79 6.21 -17.94
C THR A 26 11.27 6.09 -18.06
N ARG A 27 10.72 6.43 -19.22
CA ARG A 27 9.30 6.23 -19.51
C ARG A 27 8.87 4.78 -19.33
N GLU A 28 9.68 3.85 -19.84
CA GLU A 28 9.45 2.41 -19.69
C GLU A 28 9.45 1.96 -18.22
N ALA A 29 10.43 2.41 -17.43
CA ALA A 29 10.51 2.09 -16.01
C ALA A 29 9.30 2.66 -15.22
N TYR A 30 8.86 3.87 -15.55
CA TYR A 30 7.65 4.45 -14.96
C TYR A 30 6.39 3.64 -15.31
N THR A 31 6.24 3.23 -16.58
CA THR A 31 5.11 2.41 -17.02
C THR A 31 5.05 1.10 -16.25
N GLY A 32 6.17 0.36 -16.16
CA GLY A 32 6.24 -0.89 -15.40
C GLY A 32 5.91 -0.70 -13.92
N MET A 33 6.52 0.29 -13.26
CA MET A 33 6.23 0.62 -11.86
C MET A 33 4.74 0.93 -11.66
N ARG A 34 4.13 1.69 -12.58
CA ARG A 34 2.71 2.05 -12.50
C ARG A 34 1.83 0.82 -12.63
N GLU A 35 2.08 -0.03 -13.63
CA GLU A 35 1.30 -1.26 -13.84
C GLU A 35 1.33 -2.19 -12.62
N GLU A 36 2.48 -2.39 -12.00
CA GLU A 36 2.60 -3.16 -10.76
C GLU A 36 1.79 -2.55 -9.61
N ARG A 37 1.79 -1.23 -9.47
CA ARG A 37 0.98 -0.53 -8.45
C ARG A 37 -0.51 -0.70 -8.72
N ILE A 38 -0.94 -0.58 -9.97
CA ILE A 38 -2.33 -0.82 -10.38
C ILE A 38 -2.75 -2.25 -10.04
N ALA A 39 -1.90 -3.24 -10.36
CA ALA A 39 -2.18 -4.63 -10.07
C ALA A 39 -2.37 -4.88 -8.56
N ARG A 40 -1.55 -4.26 -7.71
CA ARG A 40 -1.71 -4.31 -6.25
C ARG A 40 -2.99 -3.62 -5.77
N GLU A 41 -3.27 -2.41 -6.26
CA GLU A 41 -4.42 -1.61 -5.83
C GLU A 41 -5.76 -2.29 -6.15
N ARG A 42 -5.84 -3.05 -7.26
CA ARG A 42 -7.03 -3.85 -7.60
C ARG A 42 -7.43 -4.86 -6.52
N HIS A 43 -6.49 -5.29 -5.68
CA HIS A 43 -6.71 -6.24 -4.59
C HIS A 43 -6.85 -5.56 -3.23
N ALA A 44 -6.69 -4.24 -3.15
CA ALA A 44 -6.81 -3.51 -1.90
C ALA A 44 -8.28 -3.47 -1.43
N PRO A 45 -8.53 -3.53 -0.11
CA PRO A 45 -9.87 -3.38 0.42
C PRO A 45 -10.39 -1.96 0.14
N LYS A 46 -11.62 -1.89 -0.38
CA LYS A 46 -12.29 -0.62 -0.69
C LYS A 46 -12.82 0.05 0.57
N LEU A 47 -13.06 1.37 0.49
CA LEU A 47 -13.75 2.09 1.56
C LEU A 47 -15.12 1.45 1.84
N GLY A 48 -15.42 1.21 3.12
CA GLY A 48 -16.65 0.55 3.56
C GLY A 48 -16.66 -0.98 3.39
N ALA A 49 -15.69 -1.57 2.69
CA ALA A 49 -15.54 -3.02 2.66
C ALA A 49 -14.99 -3.54 3.99
N THR A 50 -15.31 -4.79 4.31
CA THR A 50 -14.74 -5.47 5.48
C THR A 50 -13.22 -5.54 5.36
N ALA A 51 -12.51 -5.02 6.36
CA ALA A 51 -11.06 -5.10 6.42
C ALA A 51 -10.60 -6.58 6.41
N PRO A 52 -9.60 -6.96 5.59
CA PRO A 52 -9.06 -8.30 5.58
C PRO A 52 -8.49 -8.65 6.95
N ASN A 53 -8.87 -9.82 7.47
CA ASN A 53 -8.29 -10.30 8.72
C ASN A 53 -6.82 -10.67 8.47
N PHE A 54 -5.95 -10.32 9.41
CA PHE A 54 -4.54 -10.68 9.37
C PHE A 54 -4.06 -11.08 10.77
N ARG A 55 -2.97 -11.84 10.79
CA ARG A 55 -2.24 -12.20 12.01
C ARG A 55 -0.78 -11.83 11.80
N ILE A 56 -0.25 -10.99 12.69
CA ILE A 56 1.13 -10.47 12.59
C ILE A 56 1.83 -10.63 13.94
N GLU A 57 3.14 -10.87 13.91
CA GLU A 57 3.95 -10.88 15.12
C GLU A 57 4.18 -9.46 15.64
N ARG A 58 4.09 -9.28 16.94
CA ARG A 58 4.48 -8.04 17.61
C ARG A 58 5.98 -8.05 17.83
N LEU A 59 6.64 -6.91 17.62
CA LEU A 59 8.04 -6.77 17.99
C LEU A 59 8.18 -6.55 19.50
N GLY A 60 9.29 -7.02 20.06
CA GLY A 60 9.75 -6.66 21.39
C GLY A 60 10.13 -5.19 21.48
N ALA A 61 10.30 -4.68 22.70
CA ALA A 61 10.70 -3.29 22.92
C ALA A 61 12.09 -2.95 22.34
N ASP A 62 12.91 -3.98 22.14
CA ASP A 62 14.23 -3.93 21.51
C ASP A 62 14.19 -4.19 19.99
N GLY A 63 13.00 -4.30 19.40
CA GLY A 63 12.81 -4.58 17.98
C GLY A 63 12.99 -6.06 17.59
N THR A 64 13.19 -6.96 18.55
CA THR A 64 13.34 -8.40 18.29
C THR A 64 11.99 -9.12 18.11
N HIS A 65 12.04 -10.35 17.61
CA HIS A 65 10.87 -11.24 17.54
C HIS A 65 10.38 -11.58 18.95
N SER A 66 9.15 -11.20 19.29
CA SER A 66 8.60 -11.45 20.64
C SER A 66 7.90 -12.80 20.78
N GLY A 67 7.57 -13.47 19.68
CA GLY A 67 6.70 -14.64 19.64
C GLY A 67 5.22 -14.36 19.96
N GLN A 68 4.87 -13.11 20.31
CA GLN A 68 3.49 -12.69 20.54
C GLN A 68 2.84 -12.26 19.23
N TYR A 69 1.57 -12.63 19.04
CA TYR A 69 0.83 -12.31 17.82
C TYR A 69 -0.35 -11.39 18.11
N PHE A 70 -0.67 -10.54 17.13
CA PHE A 70 -1.87 -9.73 17.08
C PHE A 70 -2.74 -10.22 15.92
N GLN A 71 -4.05 -10.34 16.15
CA GLN A 71 -5.02 -10.64 15.09
C GLN A 71 -6.08 -9.53 14.99
N LEU A 72 -6.31 -9.00 13.79
CA LEU A 72 -7.23 -7.87 13.60
C LEU A 72 -8.62 -8.14 14.19
N SER A 73 -9.15 -9.35 14.03
CA SER A 73 -10.47 -9.73 14.55
C SER A 73 -10.63 -9.60 16.06
N GLU A 74 -9.53 -9.51 16.82
CA GLU A 74 -9.55 -9.28 18.29
C GLU A 74 -9.99 -7.86 18.65
N THR A 75 -10.00 -6.94 17.68
CA THR A 75 -10.34 -5.51 17.88
C THR A 75 -11.78 -5.14 17.54
N ARG A 76 -12.65 -6.13 17.28
CA ARG A 76 -14.06 -5.89 16.93
C ARG A 76 -14.75 -4.98 17.97
N GLY A 77 -15.56 -4.06 17.46
CA GLY A 77 -16.25 -3.05 18.29
C GLY A 77 -15.39 -1.84 18.66
N ARG A 78 -14.13 -1.78 18.21
CA ARG A 78 -13.24 -0.63 18.43
C ARG A 78 -12.69 -0.11 17.10
N PRO A 79 -12.58 1.21 16.92
CA PRO A 79 -11.89 1.77 15.76
C PRO A 79 -10.38 1.46 15.84
N VAL A 80 -9.79 1.09 14.71
CA VAL A 80 -8.36 0.79 14.56
C VAL A 80 -7.82 1.51 13.33
N ALA A 81 -6.63 2.10 13.45
CA ALA A 81 -5.86 2.62 12.34
C ALA A 81 -4.65 1.72 12.09
N LEU A 82 -4.35 1.44 10.82
CA LEU A 82 -3.13 0.74 10.41
C LEU A 82 -2.18 1.76 9.81
N LEU A 83 -0.96 1.82 10.32
CA LEU A 83 0.11 2.67 9.82
C LEU A 83 1.26 1.79 9.34
N PHE A 84 1.65 1.96 8.09
CA PHE A 84 2.80 1.27 7.50
C PHE A 84 3.97 2.25 7.45
N GLY A 85 5.12 1.82 7.94
CA GLY A 85 6.36 2.60 7.94
C GLY A 85 7.56 1.67 7.97
N SER A 86 8.73 2.23 7.67
CA SER A 86 9.99 1.53 7.89
C SER A 86 10.29 1.50 9.39
N TYR A 87 10.55 0.31 9.92
CA TYR A 87 11.30 0.15 11.16
C TYR A 87 12.64 -0.48 10.77
N THR A 88 13.73 0.15 11.19
CA THR A 88 15.10 -0.32 10.98
C THR A 88 15.87 -0.12 12.25
#